data_AF-A0A354XI73-F1
#
_entry.id   AF-A0A354XI73-F1
#
_cell.length_a   1.000
_cell.length_b   1.000
_cell.length_c   1.000
_cell.angle_alpha   90.00
_cell.angle_beta   90.00
_cell.angle_gamma   90.00
#
_symmetry.space_group_name_H-M   'P 1'
#
loop_
_entity.id
_entity.type
_entity.pdbx_description
1 polymer ?
#
loop_
_entity_poly.entity_id
_entity_poly.type
_entity_poly.pdbx_seq_one_letter_code
_entity_poly.pdbx_strand_id
1 'polypeptide(L)' 'HGQLTKPRPTFHYRLPNAQLSQPGWGSVMEWNRWVEVEKLAHDQDNLHARCQEYMAEQRQPWWQRLKRRLFGHV' A
#
# COMPACT_ATOMS: atom_id res chain seq x y z
N HIS A 1 14.07 17.90 32.97
CA HIS A 1 13.95 17.08 31.75
C HIS A 1 12.74 17.55 30.94
N GLY A 2 12.96 18.37 29.91
CA GLY A 2 11.89 18.89 29.05
C GLY A 2 11.75 18.02 27.81
N GLN A 3 10.63 17.32 27.68
CA GLN A 3 10.32 16.48 26.52
C GLN A 3 10.06 17.37 25.30
N LEU A 4 11.10 17.58 24.50
CA LEU A 4 11.05 18.34 23.24
C LEU A 4 10.65 17.42 22.09
N THR A 5 9.39 17.02 22.03
CA THR A 5 8.82 16.49 20.78
C THR A 5 7.52 17.22 20.50
N LYS A 6 7.63 18.33 19.77
CA LYS A 6 6.50 18.98 19.09
C LYS A 6 6.44 18.40 17.68
N PRO A 7 5.73 17.27 17.44
CA PRO A 7 5.63 16.71 16.10
C PRO A 7 5.02 17.76 15.17
N ARG A 8 5.77 18.13 14.13
CA ARG A 8 5.22 18.94 13.03
C ARG A 8 4.42 17.98 12.15
N PRO A 9 3.17 18.29 11.78
CA PRO A 9 2.48 17.55 10.74
C PRO A 9 3.30 17.68 9.46
N THR A 10 3.92 16.60 9.01
CA THR A 10 4.63 16.56 7.74
C THR A 10 3.70 15.93 6.71
N PHE A 11 3.31 16.70 5.70
CA PHE A 11 2.64 16.15 4.54
C PHE A 11 3.71 15.49 3.64
N HIS A 12 3.63 14.18 3.49
CA HIS A 12 4.52 13.42 2.61
C HIS A 12 3.88 13.31 1.23
N TYR A 13 4.24 14.22 0.32
CA TYR A 13 3.90 14.08 -1.09
C TYR A 13 4.75 12.95 -1.69
N ARG A 14 4.09 11.94 -2.25
CA ARG A 14 4.76 10.84 -2.96
C ARG A 14 4.61 11.07 -4.45
N LEU A 15 5.72 11.18 -5.15
CA LEU A 15 5.72 11.22 -6.61
C LEU A 15 5.56 9.80 -7.18
N PRO A 16 5.04 9.68 -8.42
CA PRO A 16 5.09 8.43 -9.17
C PRO A 16 6.51 7.90 -9.32
N ASN A 17 6.64 6.57 -9.38
CA ASN A 17 7.93 5.94 -9.63
C ASN A 17 8.46 6.37 -11.02
N ALA A 18 9.75 6.67 -11.11
CA ALA A 18 10.42 6.92 -12.37
C ALA A 18 11.46 5.83 -12.62
N GLN A 19 11.17 4.92 -13.56
CA GLN A 19 12.06 3.80 -13.90
C GLN A 19 12.52 3.92 -15.35
N LEU A 20 13.21 5.02 -15.67
CA LEU A 20 13.60 5.38 -17.05
C LEU A 20 14.41 4.29 -17.76
N SER A 21 15.20 3.51 -17.01
CA SER A 21 16.05 2.45 -17.55
C SER A 21 15.35 1.09 -17.69
N GLN A 22 14.10 0.95 -17.22
CA GLN A 22 13.38 -0.32 -17.26
C GLN A 22 12.61 -0.46 -18.58
N PRO A 23 12.92 -1.47 -19.41
CA PRO A 23 12.16 -1.73 -20.63
C PRO A 23 10.67 -1.93 -20.31
N GLY A 24 9.81 -1.28 -21.09
CA GLY A 24 8.35 -1.33 -20.90
C GLY A 24 7.81 -0.38 -19.82
N TRP A 25 8.67 0.34 -19.09
CA TRP A 25 8.22 1.47 -18.27
C TRP A 25 7.83 2.66 -19.15
N GLY A 26 6.79 3.39 -18.74
CA GLY A 26 6.39 4.64 -19.36
C GLY A 26 5.64 5.53 -18.39
N SER A 27 5.74 6.85 -18.56
CA SER A 27 5.05 7.83 -17.71
C SER A 27 3.53 7.61 -17.65
N VAL A 28 2.93 7.21 -18.79
CA VAL A 28 1.50 6.87 -18.88
C VAL A 28 1.13 5.68 -18.00
N MET A 29 1.99 4.66 -17.90
CA MET A 29 1.75 3.51 -17.04
C MET A 29 1.65 3.94 -15.57
N GLU A 30 2.57 4.79 -15.12
CA GLU A 30 2.56 5.26 -13.72
C GLU A 30 1.45 6.26 -13.46
N TRP A 31 1.07 7.08 -14.45
CA TRP A 31 -0.12 7.91 -14.37
C TRP A 31 -1.38 7.06 -14.14
N ASN A 32 -1.58 6.02 -14.96
CA ASN A 32 -2.74 5.14 -14.84
C ASN A 32 -2.77 4.41 -13.49
N ARG A 33 -1.62 4.01 -12.94
CA ARG A 33 -1.54 3.44 -11.59
C ARG A 33 -1.96 4.44 -10.52
N TRP A 34 -1.58 5.71 -10.64
CA TRP A 34 -2.02 6.75 -9.72
C TRP A 34 -3.50 7.05 -9.82
N VAL A 35 -4.09 6.99 -11.02
CA VAL A 35 -5.55 7.10 -11.18
C VAL A 35 -6.29 6.04 -10.36
N GLU A 36 -5.79 4.81 -10.28
CA GLU A 36 -6.40 3.77 -9.42
C GLU A 36 -6.27 4.09 -7.93
N VAL A 37 -5.16 4.72 -7.51
CA VAL A 37 -5.01 5.21 -6.13
C VAL A 37 -6.02 6.30 -5.82
N GLU A 38 -6.22 7.26 -6.72
CA GLU A 38 -7.19 8.34 -6.56
C GLU A 38 -8.63 7.81 -6.53
N LYS A 39 -8.96 6.84 -7.39
CA LYS A 39 -10.27 6.16 -7.36
C LYS A 39 -10.53 5.47 -6.02
N LEU A 40 -9.54 4.74 -5.49
CA LEU A 40 -9.64 4.10 -4.18
C LEU A 40 -9.74 5.13 -3.05
N ALA A 41 -8.97 6.22 -3.12
CA ALA A 41 -9.05 7.29 -2.13
C ALA A 41 -10.40 8.01 -2.15
N HIS A 42 -11.07 8.08 -3.31
CA HIS A 42 -12.41 8.63 -3.42
C HIS A 42 -13.48 7.71 -2.80
N ASP A 43 -13.35 6.39 -2.99
CA ASP A 43 -14.25 5.37 -2.45
C ASP A 43 -13.85 4.96 -1.01
N GLN A 44 -14.31 5.75 -0.04
CA GLN A 44 -13.95 5.58 1.38
C GLN A 44 -14.38 4.24 1.96
N ASP A 45 -15.53 3.69 1.54
CA ASP A 45 -16.03 2.41 2.05
C ASP A 45 -15.14 1.26 1.56
N ASN A 46 -14.78 1.27 0.28
CA ASN A 46 -13.85 0.29 -0.28
C ASN A 46 -12.46 0.43 0.33
N LEU A 47 -11.95 1.65 0.48
CA LEU A 47 -10.67 1.92 1.14
C LEU A 47 -10.64 1.30 2.54
N HIS A 48 -11.67 1.55 3.36
CA HIS A 48 -11.76 0.98 4.70
C HIS A 48 -11.82 -0.55 4.68
N ALA A 49 -12.62 -1.15 3.80
CA ALA A 49 -12.70 -2.60 3.66
C ALA A 49 -11.34 -3.21 3.31
N ARG A 50 -10.63 -2.66 2.32
CA ARG A 50 -9.30 -3.12 1.91
C ARG A 50 -8.26 -2.94 3.02
N CYS A 51 -8.30 -1.83 3.76
CA CYS A 51 -7.44 -1.62 4.92
C CYS A 51 -7.66 -2.69 6.00
N GLN A 52 -8.91 -3.01 6.32
CA GLN A 52 -9.24 -4.04 7.31
C GLN A 52 -8.74 -5.42 6.86
N GLU A 53 -8.97 -5.80 5.60
CA GLU A 53 -8.47 -7.05 5.01
C GLU A 53 -6.93 -7.13 5.11
N TYR A 54 -6.23 -6.07 4.72
CA TYR A 54 -4.78 -6.01 4.79
C TYR A 54 -4.25 -6.15 6.22
N MET A 55 -4.86 -5.44 7.19
CA MET A 55 -4.48 -5.53 8.59
C MET A 55 -4.72 -6.94 9.16
N ALA A 56 -5.80 -7.60 8.76
CA ALA A 56 -6.09 -8.97 9.16
C ALA A 56 -5.02 -9.94 8.64
N GLU A 57 -4.59 -9.79 7.38
CA GLU A 57 -3.52 -10.61 6.79
C GLU A 57 -2.14 -10.35 7.42
N GLN A 58 -1.83 -9.10 7.77
CA GLN A 58 -0.57 -8.77 8.44
C GLN A 58 -0.49 -9.33 9.86
N ARG A 59 -1.63 -9.47 10.54
CA ARG A 59 -1.71 -10.06 11.88
C ARG A 59 -1.66 -11.58 11.88
N GLN A 60 -1.67 -12.23 10.71
CA GLN A 60 -1.63 -13.68 10.67
C GLN A 60 -0.29 -14.23 11.15
N PRO A 61 -0.31 -15.21 12.07
CA PRO A 61 0.90 -15.88 12.48
C PRO A 61 1.61 -16.57 11.32
N TRP A 62 2.93 -16.67 11.42
CA TRP A 62 3.78 -17.29 10.40
C TRP A 62 3.34 -18.72 10.05
N TRP A 63 2.76 -19.48 10.98
CA TRP A 63 2.28 -20.84 10.72
C TRP A 63 1.00 -20.88 9.88
N GLN A 64 0.12 -19.87 9.95
CA GLN A 64 -1.03 -19.77 9.04
C GLN A 64 -0.57 -19.43 7.62
N ARG A 65 0.42 -18.54 7.50
CA ARG A 65 1.09 -18.24 6.23
C ARG A 65 1.79 -19.48 5.66
N LEU A 66 2.47 -20.27 6.50
CA LEU A 66 3.10 -21.53 6.12
C LEU A 66 2.06 -22.57 5.69
N LYS A 67 0.97 -22.74 6.44
CA LYS A 67 -0.13 -23.64 6.07
C LYS A 67 -0.72 -23.27 4.70
N ARG A 68 -0.93 -21.98 4.42
CA ARG A 68 -1.44 -21.52 3.11
C ARG A 68 -0.46 -21.83 1.96
N ARG A 69 0.85 -21.74 2.19
CA ARG A 69 1.87 -22.13 1.19
C ARG A 69 1.95 -23.64 0.96
N LEU A 70 1.72 -24.45 2.00
CA LEU A 70 1.82 -25.92 1.91
C LEU A 70 0.52 -26.58 1.46
N PHE A 71 -0.64 -25.97 1.73
CA PHE A 71 -1.96 -26.58 1.53
C PHE A 71 -2.95 -25.72 0.72
N GLY A 72 -2.52 -24.56 0.20
CA GLY A 72 -3.37 -23.61 -0.54
C GLY A 72 -3.40 -23.81 -2.06
N HIS A 73 -3.43 -25.06 -2.54
CA HIS A 73 -3.80 -25.42 -3.91
C HIS A 73 -4.84 -26.53 -3.86
N VAL A 74 -6.10 -26.14 -3.67
CA VAL A 74 -7.30 -26.81 -4.23
C VAL A 74 -8.22 -25.69 -4.71
#